data_AF-A0AAV9B3J0-F1
#
_entry.id   AF-A0AAV9B3J0-F1
#
_cell.length_a   1.000
_cell.length_b   1.000
_cell.length_c   1.000
_cell.angle_alpha   90.00
_cell.angle_beta   90.00
_cell.angle_gamma   90.00
#
_symmetry.space_group_name_H-M   'P 1'
#
loop_
_entity.id
_entity.type
_entity.pdbx_description
1 polymer ?
#
loop_
_entity_poly.entity_id
_entity_poly.type
_entity_poly.pdbx_seq_one_letter_code
_entity_poly.pdbx_strand_id
1 'polypeptide(L)'
;MQPPVAEPVVGEAVDDGGVGSSGLAEAEFDKAGWGSCGDDAIMQQEASIMASEAERVPLVGFKEPLSSLEAEYESGSPILLNKIKMLGEKYANIRRTRGDGNCFFRSFMFSYLEHVLETQDEVEINRISGNIEQCKKTLQSLGYADFTFEDFFSLFMELLDNVPRGKETSISLEELESRCRDPLVSDYVVMFFRFITAGEIRNRAEFFEPFLFDMGSVDQFCKSSVEPMGAESDHIHITAISDALGVPVRVEYLDRSSCDMGPQCANHHDFIPSVCQPSNDTVNPFITLLYRPGHYDILYPK
;
A
#
# COMPACT_ATOMS: atom_id res chain seq x y z
N MET A 1 -26.10 -64.23 -18.35
CA MET A 1 -26.99 -65.21 -17.69
C MET A 1 -27.62 -64.53 -16.47
N GLN A 2 -28.87 -64.08 -16.57
CA GLN A 2 -29.83 -64.16 -15.44
C GLN A 2 -30.15 -65.66 -15.20
N PRO A 3 -30.74 -66.13 -14.08
CA PRO A 3 -31.76 -65.48 -13.20
C PRO A 3 -31.58 -65.86 -11.69
N PRO A 4 -32.58 -65.85 -10.76
CA PRO A 4 -33.96 -65.37 -10.82
C PRO A 4 -34.43 -64.43 -9.67
N VAL A 5 -35.57 -63.82 -9.94
CA VAL A 5 -36.48 -63.07 -9.06
C VAL A 5 -37.46 -64.04 -8.38
N ALA A 6 -37.87 -63.74 -7.14
CA ALA A 6 -39.12 -64.24 -6.55
C ALA A 6 -39.72 -63.15 -5.63
N GLU A 7 -40.94 -62.71 -5.94
CA GLU A 7 -41.83 -61.85 -5.13
C GLU A 7 -42.77 -62.72 -4.23
N PRO A 8 -43.88 -62.22 -3.67
CA PRO A 8 -44.02 -61.52 -2.38
C PRO A 8 -44.96 -62.29 -1.42
N VAL A 9 -45.09 -61.86 -0.15
CA VAL A 9 -46.18 -62.31 0.74
C VAL A 9 -46.79 -61.11 1.48
N VAL A 10 -48.12 -61.03 1.42
CA VAL A 10 -49.02 -60.02 2.00
C VAL A 10 -49.85 -60.66 3.11
N GLY A 11 -50.21 -59.88 4.14
CA GLY A 11 -51.26 -60.16 5.13
C GLY A 11 -50.70 -60.30 6.56
N GLU A 12 -51.22 -59.70 7.62
CA GLU A 12 -52.56 -59.14 7.90
C GLU A 12 -52.48 -58.03 8.97
N ALA A 13 -53.51 -57.18 8.97
CA ALA A 13 -53.75 -56.10 9.91
C ALA A 13 -54.33 -56.60 11.25
N VAL A 14 -54.01 -55.91 12.35
CA VAL A 14 -54.93 -55.71 13.47
C VAL A 14 -54.75 -54.27 13.98
N ASP A 15 -55.84 -53.51 13.82
CA ASP A 15 -56.15 -52.21 14.41
C ASP A 15 -56.79 -52.45 15.79
N ASP A 16 -56.41 -51.69 16.82
CA ASP A 16 -57.36 -50.91 17.64
C ASP A 16 -56.66 -50.19 18.80
N GLY A 17 -57.11 -48.96 19.09
CA GLY A 17 -56.95 -48.33 20.42
C GLY A 17 -56.27 -46.97 20.42
N GLY A 18 -57.01 -45.93 20.03
CA GLY A 18 -56.56 -44.54 20.07
C GLY A 18 -56.42 -43.93 21.48
N VAL A 19 -55.86 -42.72 21.51
CA VAL A 19 -56.29 -41.50 22.23
C VAL A 19 -55.14 -40.47 22.18
N GLY A 20 -55.46 -39.21 21.82
CA GLY A 20 -54.73 -38.06 22.37
C GLY A 20 -54.07 -37.12 21.35
N SER A 21 -54.81 -36.08 20.98
CA SER A 21 -54.34 -34.86 20.32
C SER A 21 -53.25 -34.12 21.12
N SER A 22 -52.15 -33.76 20.46
CA SER A 22 -51.51 -32.45 20.66
C SER A 22 -50.71 -32.05 19.41
N GLY A 23 -51.06 -30.88 18.86
CA GLY A 23 -50.45 -30.33 17.66
C GLY A 23 -48.98 -30.00 17.87
N LEU A 24 -48.17 -30.36 16.88
CA LEU A 24 -46.84 -29.81 16.68
C LEU A 24 -46.87 -29.12 15.32
N ALA A 25 -46.87 -27.78 15.38
CA ALA A 25 -46.68 -26.94 14.21
C ALA A 25 -45.38 -27.34 13.53
N GLU A 26 -45.45 -27.58 12.22
CA GLU A 26 -44.27 -27.67 11.36
C GLU A 26 -43.54 -26.33 11.46
N ALA A 27 -42.40 -26.33 12.12
CA ALA A 27 -41.49 -25.20 12.08
C ALA A 27 -40.95 -25.09 10.65
N GLU A 28 -41.45 -24.12 9.91
CA GLU A 28 -40.78 -23.59 8.72
C GLU A 28 -39.35 -23.24 9.14
N PHE A 29 -38.39 -24.06 8.71
CA PHE A 29 -36.98 -23.71 8.78
C PHE A 29 -36.77 -22.55 7.82
N ASP A 30 -36.80 -21.33 8.38
CA ASP A 30 -36.41 -20.10 7.72
C ASP A 30 -35.03 -20.29 7.08
N LYS A 31 -35.03 -20.52 5.76
CA LYS A 31 -33.87 -20.41 4.86
C LYS A 31 -33.50 -18.94 4.63
N ALA A 32 -33.66 -18.10 5.66
CA ALA A 32 -33.43 -16.66 5.63
C ALA A 32 -32.34 -16.27 6.64
N GLY A 33 -31.25 -17.05 6.69
CA GLY A 33 -30.17 -16.84 7.66
C GLY A 33 -28.80 -16.52 7.07
N TRP A 34 -28.57 -16.81 5.78
CA TRP A 34 -27.36 -16.42 5.05
C TRP A 34 -27.72 -15.46 3.92
N GLY A 35 -28.54 -14.46 4.27
CA GLY A 35 -28.70 -13.28 3.42
C GLY A 35 -27.33 -12.65 3.28
N SER A 36 -26.78 -12.74 2.07
CA SER A 36 -25.71 -11.91 1.52
C SER A 36 -25.31 -10.79 2.47
N CYS A 37 -24.11 -10.87 3.06
CA CYS A 37 -23.42 -9.64 3.46
C CYS A 37 -23.21 -8.89 2.14
N GLY A 38 -24.21 -8.09 1.74
CA GLY A 38 -24.23 -7.48 0.43
C GLY A 38 -23.02 -6.59 0.28
N ASP A 39 -22.49 -6.48 -0.93
CA ASP A 39 -21.33 -5.64 -1.22
C ASP A 39 -21.50 -4.22 -0.65
N ASP A 40 -22.74 -3.71 -0.62
CA ASP A 40 -23.11 -2.43 0.03
C ASP A 40 -22.80 -2.37 1.54
N ALA A 41 -23.04 -3.45 2.27
CA ALA A 41 -22.75 -3.51 3.70
C ALA A 41 -21.23 -3.56 3.97
N ILE A 42 -20.49 -4.26 3.10
CA ILE A 42 -19.02 -4.30 3.15
C ILE A 42 -18.45 -2.92 2.84
N MET A 43 -18.90 -2.28 1.75
CA MET A 43 -18.48 -0.92 1.37
C MET A 43 -18.79 0.10 2.49
N GLN A 44 -19.95 0.00 3.14
CA GLN A 44 -20.29 0.87 4.27
C GLN A 44 -19.38 0.64 5.49
N GLN A 45 -19.06 -0.61 5.78
CA GLN A 45 -18.16 -0.94 6.88
C GLN A 45 -16.74 -0.42 6.60
N GLU A 46 -16.20 -0.64 5.40
CA GLU A 46 -14.90 -0.13 4.98
C GLU A 46 -14.84 1.40 5.05
N ALA A 47 -15.86 2.08 4.51
CA ALA A 47 -15.95 3.53 4.58
C ALA A 47 -15.99 4.04 6.03
N SER A 48 -16.71 3.35 6.94
CA SER A 48 -16.75 3.70 8.36
C SER A 48 -15.39 3.52 9.04
N ILE A 49 -14.65 2.47 8.72
CA ILE A 49 -13.30 2.24 9.26
C ILE A 49 -12.36 3.35 8.77
N MET A 50 -12.36 3.64 7.47
CA MET A 50 -11.56 4.70 6.87
C MET A 50 -11.88 6.07 7.46
N ALA A 51 -13.17 6.38 7.69
CA ALA A 51 -13.58 7.64 8.33
C ALA A 51 -13.05 7.75 9.76
N SER A 52 -13.13 6.67 10.56
CA SER A 52 -12.62 6.66 11.93
C SER A 52 -11.10 6.85 12.01
N GLU A 53 -10.36 6.30 11.04
CA GLU A 53 -8.92 6.50 10.91
C GLU A 53 -8.61 7.93 10.45
N ALA A 54 -9.41 8.47 9.53
CA ALA A 54 -9.24 9.83 9.02
C ALA A 54 -9.44 10.92 10.08
N GLU A 55 -10.31 10.68 11.06
CA GLU A 55 -10.49 11.54 12.23
C GLU A 55 -9.26 11.54 13.17
N ARG A 56 -8.51 10.44 13.20
CA ARG A 56 -7.38 10.25 14.11
C ARG A 56 -6.06 10.70 13.53
N VAL A 57 -5.82 10.40 12.26
CA VAL A 57 -4.52 10.58 11.62
C VAL A 57 -4.71 11.37 10.32
N PRO A 58 -4.07 12.54 10.14
CA PRO A 58 -4.07 13.23 8.86
C PRO A 58 -3.38 12.37 7.78
N LEU A 59 -3.59 12.66 6.50
CA LEU A 59 -2.93 11.92 5.40
C LEU A 59 -1.40 11.86 5.56
N VAL A 60 -0.83 13.00 5.96
CA VAL A 60 0.57 13.16 6.35
C VAL A 60 0.63 13.89 7.69
N GLY A 61 1.25 13.27 8.69
CA GLY A 61 1.41 13.79 10.05
C GLY A 61 2.39 14.96 10.16
N PHE A 62 2.59 15.42 11.38
CA PHE A 62 3.69 16.32 11.72
C PHE A 62 4.98 15.53 11.94
N LYS A 63 6.12 16.21 11.77
CA LYS A 63 7.43 15.65 12.12
C LYS A 63 7.53 15.60 13.65
N GLU A 64 7.70 14.41 14.20
CA GLU A 64 7.75 14.15 15.64
C GLU A 64 9.06 13.44 16.02
N PRO A 65 9.55 13.54 17.27
CA PRO A 65 10.75 12.81 17.68
C PRO A 65 10.49 11.31 17.66
N LEU A 66 11.48 10.50 17.26
CA LEU A 66 11.31 9.03 17.20
C LEU A 66 10.95 8.40 18.56
N SER A 67 11.21 9.09 19.67
CA SER A 67 10.77 8.67 21.00
C SER A 67 9.24 8.54 21.13
N SER A 68 8.45 9.20 20.28
CA SER A 68 6.99 8.98 20.22
C SER A 68 6.64 7.54 19.87
N LEU A 69 7.43 6.92 18.97
CA LEU A 69 7.30 5.52 18.59
C LEU A 69 7.70 4.60 19.75
N GLU A 70 8.74 4.95 20.52
CA GLU A 70 9.12 4.15 21.68
C GLU A 70 8.00 4.09 22.73
N ALA A 71 7.32 5.22 22.98
CA ALA A 71 6.18 5.30 23.90
C ALA A 71 4.99 4.43 23.45
N GLU A 72 4.72 4.34 22.14
CA GLU A 72 3.67 3.48 21.57
C GLU A 72 3.91 1.99 21.86
N TYR A 73 5.18 1.58 21.90
CA TYR A 73 5.60 0.19 22.12
C TYR A 73 6.07 -0.09 23.54
N GLU A 74 5.89 0.82 24.51
CA GLU A 74 6.39 0.67 25.90
C GLU A 74 5.86 -0.61 26.57
N SER A 75 4.60 -0.97 26.28
CA SER A 75 3.97 -2.24 26.73
C SER A 75 4.08 -3.38 25.72
N GLY A 76 4.86 -3.19 24.65
CA GLY A 76 4.99 -4.09 23.51
C GLY A 76 6.06 -5.18 23.69
N SER A 77 6.37 -5.85 22.57
CA SER A 77 7.40 -6.90 22.56
C SER A 77 8.80 -6.31 22.86
N PRO A 78 9.60 -6.92 23.76
CA PRO A 78 10.98 -6.49 24.02
C PRO A 78 11.86 -6.44 22.76
N ILE A 79 11.57 -7.30 21.77
CA ILE A 79 12.30 -7.33 20.49
C ILE A 79 12.06 -6.04 19.71
N LEU A 80 10.81 -5.57 19.65
CA LEU A 80 10.45 -4.34 18.93
C LEU A 80 11.02 -3.12 19.65
N LEU A 81 10.93 -3.07 20.98
CA LEU A 81 11.55 -2.01 21.77
C LEU A 81 13.06 -1.92 21.54
N ASN A 82 13.76 -3.06 21.48
CA ASN A 82 15.19 -3.06 21.19
C ASN A 82 15.47 -2.52 19.76
N LYS A 83 14.68 -2.93 18.76
CA LYS A 83 14.82 -2.38 17.40
C LYS A 83 14.54 -0.88 17.33
N ILE A 84 13.52 -0.38 18.03
CA ILE A 84 13.22 1.06 18.11
C ILE A 84 14.40 1.83 18.72
N LYS A 85 15.03 1.29 19.78
CA LYS A 85 16.23 1.89 20.36
C LYS A 85 17.38 1.97 19.37
N MET A 86 17.63 0.89 18.61
CA MET A 86 18.65 0.88 17.55
C MET A 86 18.32 1.88 16.43
N LEU A 87 17.05 1.98 16.02
CA LEU A 87 16.61 3.01 15.07
C LEU A 87 16.86 4.41 15.62
N GLY A 88 16.62 4.62 16.92
CA GLY A 88 16.91 5.85 17.63
C GLY A 88 18.39 6.22 17.71
N GLU A 89 19.32 5.32 17.38
CA GLU A 89 20.73 5.67 17.20
C GLU A 89 20.97 6.38 15.85
N LYS A 90 20.26 5.97 14.80
CA LYS A 90 20.41 6.44 13.41
C LYS A 90 19.47 7.58 13.01
N TYR A 91 18.26 7.59 13.55
CA TYR A 91 17.17 8.47 13.14
C TYR A 91 16.72 9.37 14.29
N ALA A 92 16.45 10.64 13.99
CA ALA A 92 16.01 11.64 14.97
C ALA A 92 14.49 11.72 15.07
N ASN A 93 13.82 11.66 13.92
CA ASN A 93 12.41 11.96 13.79
C ASN A 93 11.69 10.92 12.96
N ILE A 94 10.38 10.87 13.15
CA ILE A 94 9.42 10.12 12.34
C ILE A 94 8.30 11.07 11.91
N ARG A 95 7.71 10.82 10.74
CA ARG A 95 6.46 11.47 10.33
C ARG A 95 5.48 10.38 9.92
N ARG A 96 4.33 10.36 10.60
CA ARG A 96 3.29 9.36 10.39
C ARG A 96 2.54 9.60 9.08
N THR A 97 2.10 8.53 8.43
CA THR A 97 1.10 8.65 7.36
C THR A 97 -0.16 7.89 7.71
N ARG A 98 -1.28 8.18 7.05
CA ARG A 98 -2.55 7.48 7.31
C ARG A 98 -2.48 6.03 6.83
N GLY A 99 -2.97 5.10 7.64
CA GLY A 99 -3.09 3.67 7.27
C GLY A 99 -4.31 3.39 6.39
N ASP A 100 -4.32 3.89 5.15
CA ASP A 100 -5.44 3.77 4.20
C ASP A 100 -5.09 2.91 2.96
N GLY A 101 -4.03 2.09 3.06
CA GLY A 101 -3.49 1.32 1.95
C GLY A 101 -2.67 2.13 0.94
N ASN A 102 -2.62 3.46 1.07
CA ASN A 102 -1.81 4.36 0.23
C ASN A 102 -0.56 4.89 0.93
N CYS A 103 -0.34 4.50 2.20
CA CYS A 103 0.73 4.99 3.07
C CYS A 103 2.12 4.99 2.43
N PHE A 104 2.48 3.96 1.64
CA PHE A 104 3.75 3.91 0.92
C PHE A 104 3.88 5.08 -0.08
N PHE A 105 2.94 5.21 -1.02
CA PHE A 105 2.97 6.25 -2.04
C PHE A 105 2.88 7.65 -1.44
N ARG A 106 2.10 7.85 -0.37
CA ARG A 106 2.04 9.13 0.36
C ARG A 106 3.37 9.44 1.06
N SER A 107 3.98 8.45 1.69
CA SER A 107 5.29 8.60 2.34
C SER A 107 6.38 8.93 1.32
N PHE A 108 6.40 8.23 0.18
CA PHE A 108 7.31 8.48 -0.93
C PHE A 108 7.13 9.88 -1.49
N MET A 109 5.89 10.28 -1.81
CA MET A 109 5.54 11.61 -2.31
C MET A 109 6.11 12.70 -1.40
N PHE A 110 5.75 12.65 -0.12
CA PHE A 110 6.09 13.72 0.81
C PHE A 110 7.59 13.76 1.10
N SER A 111 8.21 12.60 1.34
CA SER A 111 9.65 12.52 1.59
C SER A 111 10.48 13.02 0.41
N TYR A 112 10.05 12.73 -0.82
CA TYR A 112 10.72 13.22 -2.02
C TYR A 112 10.59 14.74 -2.16
N LEU A 113 9.36 15.27 -2.10
CA LEU A 113 9.10 16.71 -2.25
C LEU A 113 9.76 17.53 -1.12
N GLU A 114 9.74 17.03 0.11
CA GLU A 114 10.42 17.68 1.24
C GLU A 114 11.94 17.70 1.01
N HIS A 115 12.53 16.60 0.53
CA HIS A 115 13.95 16.55 0.21
C HIS A 115 14.36 17.60 -0.84
N VAL A 116 13.67 17.64 -1.99
CA VAL A 116 13.99 18.62 -3.05
C VAL A 116 13.71 20.06 -2.61
N LEU A 117 12.74 20.27 -1.71
CA LEU A 117 12.46 21.58 -1.12
C LEU A 117 13.58 22.03 -0.17
N GLU A 118 14.13 21.12 0.63
CA GLU A 118 15.22 21.42 1.55
C GLU A 118 16.55 21.65 0.79
N THR A 119 16.90 20.76 -0.14
CA THR A 119 18.17 20.81 -0.88
C THR A 119 18.18 21.84 -2.01
N GLN A 120 17.02 22.17 -2.58
CA GLN A 120 16.89 22.99 -3.78
C GLN A 120 17.72 22.46 -4.95
N ASP A 121 17.80 21.14 -5.08
CA ASP A 121 18.53 20.49 -6.17
C ASP A 121 17.73 20.59 -7.48
N GLU A 122 17.96 21.67 -8.22
CA GLU A 122 17.34 21.87 -9.54
C GLU A 122 17.76 20.81 -10.56
N VAL A 123 18.93 20.19 -10.40
CA VAL A 123 19.38 19.11 -11.31
C VAL A 123 18.51 17.89 -11.10
N GLU A 124 18.26 17.53 -9.84
CA GLU A 124 17.34 16.45 -9.48
C GLU A 124 15.91 16.72 -9.95
N ILE A 125 15.41 17.94 -9.77
CA ILE A 125 14.05 18.33 -10.23
C ILE A 125 13.93 18.20 -11.76
N ASN A 126 14.94 18.63 -12.52
CA ASN A 126 14.95 18.46 -13.97
C ASN A 126 15.05 16.98 -14.38
N ARG A 127 15.85 16.19 -13.67
CA ARG A 127 16.02 14.75 -13.91
C ARG A 127 14.71 14.00 -13.69
N ILE A 128 14.06 14.20 -12.53
CA ILE A 128 12.80 13.52 -12.22
C ILE A 128 11.68 13.93 -13.18
N SER A 129 11.64 15.21 -13.57
CA SER A 129 10.69 15.70 -14.58
C SER A 129 10.84 14.97 -15.90
N GLY A 130 12.07 14.74 -16.35
CA GLY A 130 12.36 13.92 -17.53
C GLY A 130 11.92 12.47 -17.39
N ASN A 131 12.12 11.87 -16.21
CA ASN A 131 11.69 10.50 -15.93
C ASN A 131 10.16 10.37 -15.89
N ILE A 132 9.45 11.35 -15.32
CA ILE A 132 7.98 11.40 -15.31
C ILE A 132 7.43 11.48 -16.74
N GLU A 133 8.01 12.33 -17.59
CA GLU A 133 7.63 12.40 -19.00
C GLU A 133 7.91 11.09 -19.75
N GLN A 134 8.98 10.38 -19.39
CA GLN A 134 9.24 9.06 -19.93
C GLN A 134 8.20 8.03 -19.44
N CYS A 135 7.80 8.07 -18.17
CA CYS A 135 6.73 7.24 -17.64
C CYS A 135 5.39 7.51 -18.36
N LYS A 136 5.10 8.78 -18.67
CA LYS A 136 3.91 9.17 -19.47
C LYS A 136 3.91 8.45 -20.81
N LYS A 137 5.02 8.49 -21.53
CA LYS A 137 5.19 7.81 -22.83
C LYS A 137 5.08 6.29 -22.71
N THR A 138 5.58 5.71 -21.62
CA THR A 138 5.45 4.27 -21.35
C THR A 138 3.99 3.86 -21.17
N LEU A 139 3.18 4.64 -20.44
CA LEU A 139 1.75 4.37 -20.34
C LEU A 139 1.04 4.47 -21.70
N GLN A 140 1.39 5.48 -22.49
CA GLN A 140 0.84 5.64 -23.84
C GLN A 140 1.16 4.44 -24.74
N SER A 141 2.40 3.94 -24.71
CA SER A 141 2.80 2.78 -25.51
C SER A 141 2.14 1.48 -25.04
N LEU A 142 1.78 1.38 -23.76
CA LEU A 142 0.99 0.28 -23.17
C LEU A 142 -0.52 0.40 -23.43
N GLY A 143 -0.97 1.44 -24.12
CA GLY A 143 -2.35 1.63 -24.55
C GLY A 143 -3.27 2.32 -23.55
N TYR A 144 -2.74 2.96 -22.51
CA TYR A 144 -3.55 3.85 -21.67
C TYR A 144 -3.92 5.10 -22.48
N ALA A 145 -5.17 5.53 -22.37
CA ALA A 145 -5.62 6.75 -23.04
C ALA A 145 -5.22 7.99 -22.22
N ASP A 146 -4.68 9.02 -22.87
CA ASP A 146 -4.10 10.21 -22.19
C ASP A 146 -5.04 10.83 -21.14
N PHE A 147 -6.31 11.00 -21.49
CA PHE A 147 -7.31 11.60 -20.60
C PHE A 147 -7.56 10.81 -19.30
N THR A 148 -7.08 9.57 -19.19
CA THR A 148 -7.26 8.74 -17.99
C THR A 148 -6.26 9.07 -16.89
N PHE A 149 -5.11 9.66 -17.23
CA PHE A 149 -4.05 9.94 -16.26
C PHE A 149 -3.47 11.34 -16.36
N GLU A 150 -3.70 12.08 -17.44
CA GLU A 150 -3.05 13.37 -17.71
C GLU A 150 -3.24 14.41 -16.60
N ASP A 151 -4.43 14.48 -16.00
CA ASP A 151 -4.70 15.39 -14.88
C ASP A 151 -3.86 15.04 -13.65
N PHE A 152 -3.69 13.74 -13.35
CA PHE A 152 -2.87 13.28 -12.22
C PHE A 152 -1.40 13.60 -12.43
N PHE A 153 -0.90 13.38 -13.66
CA PHE A 153 0.47 13.74 -14.05
C PHE A 153 0.72 15.24 -13.93
N SER A 154 -0.20 16.04 -14.47
CA SER A 154 -0.09 17.51 -14.50
C SER A 154 -0.04 18.08 -13.09
N LEU A 155 -0.86 17.53 -12.18
CA LEU A 155 -0.88 17.97 -10.79
C LEU A 155 0.46 17.73 -10.06
N PHE A 156 1.06 16.55 -10.24
CA PHE A 156 2.35 16.28 -9.61
C PHE A 156 3.49 17.13 -10.22
N MET A 157 3.47 17.33 -11.53
CA MET A 157 4.41 18.23 -12.21
C MET A 157 4.27 19.67 -11.72
N GLU A 158 3.04 20.15 -11.45
CA GLU A 158 2.81 21.46 -10.83
C GLU A 158 3.43 21.53 -9.42
N LEU A 159 3.22 20.51 -8.58
CA LEU A 159 3.82 20.46 -7.25
C LEU A 159 5.35 20.52 -7.31
N LEU A 160 5.97 19.77 -8.24
CA LEU A 160 7.41 19.81 -8.46
C LEU A 160 7.89 21.18 -8.94
N ASP A 161 7.17 21.83 -9.85
CA ASP A 161 7.55 23.14 -10.39
C ASP A 161 7.47 24.28 -9.35
N ASN A 162 6.61 24.09 -8.33
CA ASN A 162 6.42 25.00 -7.20
C ASN A 162 7.49 24.85 -6.09
N VAL A 163 8.29 23.78 -6.10
CA VAL A 163 9.32 23.54 -5.07
C VAL A 163 10.53 24.50 -5.16
N PRO A 164 11.11 24.79 -6.34
CA PRO A 164 12.23 25.72 -6.48
C PRO A 164 11.89 27.11 -5.94
N ARG A 165 12.78 27.70 -5.14
CA ARG A 165 12.65 29.06 -4.59
C ARG A 165 12.89 30.12 -5.67
N GLY A 166 12.31 31.30 -5.49
CA GLY A 166 12.55 32.46 -6.34
C GLY A 166 11.60 32.58 -7.54
N LYS A 167 10.63 31.67 -7.67
CA LYS A 167 9.48 31.82 -8.56
C LYS A 167 8.32 32.47 -7.81
N GLU A 168 7.39 33.09 -8.53
CA GLU A 168 6.16 33.63 -7.94
C GLU A 168 5.27 32.52 -7.35
N THR A 169 5.39 31.30 -7.88
CA THR A 169 4.62 30.12 -7.46
C THR A 169 5.32 29.26 -6.40
N SER A 170 6.50 29.69 -5.92
CA SER A 170 7.28 28.92 -4.94
C SER A 170 6.49 28.69 -3.65
N ILE A 171 6.47 27.46 -3.15
CA ILE A 171 5.77 27.09 -1.91
C ILE A 171 6.71 26.96 -0.71
N SER A 172 6.19 27.23 0.49
CA SER A 172 6.88 26.96 1.75
C SER A 172 6.70 25.49 2.16
N LEU A 173 7.45 25.05 3.19
CA LEU A 173 7.23 23.72 3.79
C LEU A 173 5.81 23.59 4.36
N GLU A 174 5.28 24.64 4.98
CA GLU A 174 3.91 24.66 5.52
C GLU A 174 2.86 24.50 4.41
N GLU A 175 3.06 25.18 3.28
CA GLU A 175 2.18 25.04 2.11
C GLU A 175 2.31 23.66 1.45
N LEU A 176 3.52 23.11 1.33
CA LEU A 176 3.73 21.73 0.86
C LEU A 176 2.99 20.73 1.75
N GLU A 177 3.11 20.88 3.07
CA GLU A 177 2.38 20.05 4.03
C GLU A 177 0.86 20.21 3.90
N SER A 178 0.37 21.44 3.72
CA SER A 178 -1.05 21.71 3.50
C SER A 178 -1.56 20.99 2.25
N ARG A 179 -0.87 21.13 1.11
CA ARG A 179 -1.22 20.45 -0.16
C ARG A 179 -1.15 18.94 -0.04
N CYS A 180 -0.14 18.39 0.62
CA CYS A 180 -0.04 16.93 0.81
C CYS A 180 -1.06 16.36 1.81
N ARG A 181 -1.72 17.22 2.61
CA ARG A 181 -2.83 16.85 3.50
C ARG A 181 -4.21 17.07 2.88
N ASP A 182 -4.30 17.78 1.77
CA ASP A 182 -5.53 17.91 0.99
C ASP A 182 -5.85 16.56 0.31
N PRO A 183 -7.05 15.99 0.55
CA PRO A 183 -7.42 14.69 -0.02
C PRO A 183 -7.40 14.67 -1.55
N LEU A 184 -7.87 15.73 -2.21
CA LEU A 184 -7.89 15.78 -3.67
C LEU A 184 -6.45 15.73 -4.21
N VAL A 185 -5.57 16.59 -3.70
CA VAL A 185 -4.19 16.66 -4.16
C VAL A 185 -3.44 15.37 -3.85
N SER A 186 -3.52 14.89 -2.62
CA SER A 186 -2.77 13.72 -2.20
C SER A 186 -3.25 12.45 -2.90
N ASP A 187 -4.56 12.25 -3.08
CA ASP A 187 -5.11 11.07 -3.75
C ASP A 187 -4.81 11.07 -5.24
N TYR A 188 -4.84 12.24 -5.89
CA TYR A 188 -4.48 12.37 -7.31
C TYR A 188 -3.02 12.01 -7.57
N VAL A 189 -2.10 12.46 -6.70
CA VAL A 189 -0.68 12.10 -6.82
C VAL A 189 -0.46 10.62 -6.53
N VAL A 190 -1.17 10.04 -5.55
CA VAL A 190 -1.13 8.59 -5.30
C VAL A 190 -1.60 7.81 -6.53
N MET A 191 -2.72 8.21 -7.16
CA MET A 191 -3.20 7.58 -8.39
C MET A 191 -2.17 7.65 -9.51
N PHE A 192 -1.51 8.80 -9.67
CA PHE A 192 -0.42 8.96 -10.62
C PHE A 192 0.72 7.95 -10.36
N PHE A 193 1.17 7.83 -9.13
CA PHE A 193 2.21 6.86 -8.77
C PHE A 193 1.79 5.40 -8.95
N ARG A 194 0.52 5.07 -8.69
CA ARG A 194 -0.04 3.74 -8.99
C ARG A 194 0.01 3.44 -10.48
N PHE A 195 -0.33 4.40 -11.34
CA PHE A 195 -0.20 4.23 -12.79
C PHE A 195 1.25 4.06 -13.23
N ILE A 196 2.19 4.88 -12.75
CA ILE A 196 3.62 4.70 -13.07
C ILE A 196 4.08 3.29 -12.67
N THR A 197 3.74 2.87 -11.46
CA THR A 197 4.12 1.56 -10.92
C THR A 197 3.58 0.44 -11.80
N ALA A 198 2.28 0.49 -12.14
CA ALA A 198 1.66 -0.49 -13.04
C ALA A 198 2.29 -0.48 -14.44
N GLY A 199 2.58 0.72 -14.96
CA GLY A 199 3.26 0.92 -16.24
C GLY A 199 4.64 0.27 -16.27
N GLU A 200 5.46 0.49 -15.25
CA GLU A 200 6.80 -0.10 -15.17
C GLU A 200 6.76 -1.63 -15.04
N ILE A 201 5.85 -2.14 -14.21
CA ILE A 201 5.66 -3.59 -14.04
C ILE A 201 5.28 -4.23 -15.39
N ARG A 202 4.34 -3.63 -16.13
CA ARG A 202 3.90 -4.13 -17.45
C ARG A 202 4.99 -3.98 -18.52
N ASN A 203 5.71 -2.86 -18.52
CA ASN A 203 6.81 -2.59 -19.46
C ASN A 203 7.97 -3.60 -19.29
N ARG A 204 8.18 -4.09 -18.06
CA ARG A 204 9.19 -5.11 -17.73
C ARG A 204 8.55 -6.41 -17.25
N ALA A 205 7.48 -6.84 -17.91
CA ALA A 205 6.73 -8.04 -17.52
C ALA A 205 7.62 -9.27 -17.29
N GLU A 206 8.59 -9.54 -18.20
CA GLU A 206 9.50 -10.69 -18.09
C GLU A 206 10.34 -10.67 -16.79
N PHE A 207 10.67 -9.48 -16.28
CA PHE A 207 11.41 -9.34 -15.03
C PHE A 207 10.50 -9.58 -13.80
N PHE A 208 9.27 -9.07 -13.83
CA PHE A 208 8.37 -9.12 -12.67
C PHE A 208 7.58 -10.43 -12.56
N GLU A 209 7.27 -11.09 -13.68
CA GLU A 209 6.45 -12.31 -13.74
C GLU A 209 6.90 -13.43 -12.79
N PRO A 210 8.20 -13.74 -12.62
CA PRO A 210 8.65 -14.76 -11.67
C PRO A 210 8.29 -14.48 -10.21
N PHE A 211 8.09 -13.21 -9.83
CA PHE A 211 7.72 -12.80 -8.48
C PHE A 211 6.20 -12.80 -8.25
N LEU A 212 5.40 -13.03 -9.28
CA LEU A 212 3.94 -13.00 -9.26
C LEU A 212 3.30 -14.40 -9.29
N PHE A 213 4.07 -15.47 -9.03
CA PHE A 213 3.67 -16.87 -9.24
C PHE A 213 2.28 -17.24 -8.69
N ASP A 214 1.88 -16.70 -7.53
CA ASP A 214 0.57 -16.95 -6.91
C ASP A 214 -0.43 -15.79 -7.04
N MET A 215 -0.09 -14.74 -7.80
CA MET A 215 -0.86 -13.49 -7.91
C MET A 215 -1.51 -13.30 -9.30
N GLY A 216 -1.38 -14.29 -10.19
CA GLY A 216 -1.93 -14.27 -11.53
C GLY A 216 -0.98 -13.64 -12.56
N SER A 217 -1.52 -13.30 -13.74
CA SER A 217 -0.72 -12.63 -14.78
C SER A 217 -0.31 -11.22 -14.37
N VAL A 218 0.77 -10.68 -14.96
CA VAL A 218 1.21 -9.30 -14.76
C VAL A 218 0.06 -8.29 -14.91
N ASP A 219 -0.73 -8.41 -15.98
CA ASP A 219 -1.88 -7.52 -16.22
C ASP A 219 -2.98 -7.67 -15.15
N GLN A 220 -3.20 -8.89 -14.66
CA GLN A 220 -4.19 -9.13 -13.60
C GLN A 220 -3.71 -8.51 -12.29
N PHE A 221 -2.45 -8.73 -11.91
CA PHE A 221 -1.85 -8.15 -10.72
C PHE A 221 -1.90 -6.61 -10.74
N CYS A 222 -1.54 -5.98 -11.87
CA CYS A 222 -1.62 -4.53 -11.98
C CYS A 222 -3.04 -4.01 -11.74
N LYS A 223 -4.06 -4.65 -12.35
CA LYS A 223 -5.47 -4.23 -12.23
C LYS A 223 -6.09 -4.51 -10.86
N SER A 224 -5.63 -5.54 -10.14
CA SER A 224 -6.21 -5.91 -8.85
C SER A 224 -5.46 -5.34 -7.65
N SER A 225 -4.16 -5.10 -7.78
CA SER A 225 -3.26 -4.92 -6.63
C SER A 225 -2.32 -3.72 -6.74
N VAL A 226 -2.27 -3.04 -7.90
CA VAL A 226 -1.41 -1.86 -8.10
C VAL A 226 -2.24 -0.62 -8.38
N GLU A 227 -3.06 -0.64 -9.44
CA GLU A 227 -3.88 0.49 -9.89
C GLU A 227 -4.97 0.91 -8.90
N PRO A 228 -5.68 0.00 -8.20
CA PRO A 228 -6.75 0.41 -7.29
C PRO A 228 -6.24 1.22 -6.10
N MET A 229 -6.98 2.28 -5.74
CA MET A 229 -6.75 3.01 -4.49
C MET A 229 -6.95 2.11 -3.28
N GLY A 230 -6.14 2.31 -2.25
CA GLY A 230 -6.19 1.53 -1.02
C GLY A 230 -5.60 0.11 -1.13
N ALA A 231 -5.16 -0.32 -2.31
CA ALA A 231 -4.42 -1.58 -2.44
C ALA A 231 -3.03 -1.44 -1.80
N GLU A 232 -2.69 -2.37 -0.90
CA GLU A 232 -1.41 -2.36 -0.19
C GLU A 232 -0.21 -2.42 -1.14
N SER A 233 0.89 -1.80 -0.74
CA SER A 233 2.16 -1.81 -1.47
C SER A 233 3.17 -2.69 -0.77
N ASP A 234 3.91 -3.48 -1.54
CA ASP A 234 4.98 -4.35 -1.06
C ASP A 234 6.23 -4.19 -1.96
N HIS A 235 7.24 -5.06 -1.78
CA HIS A 235 8.54 -5.03 -2.44
C HIS A 235 8.48 -4.80 -3.96
N ILE A 236 7.50 -5.41 -4.65
CA ILE A 236 7.30 -5.26 -6.10
C ILE A 236 6.96 -3.80 -6.45
N HIS A 237 6.05 -3.17 -5.71
CA HIS A 237 5.65 -1.77 -5.93
C HIS A 237 6.82 -0.83 -5.69
N ILE A 238 7.58 -1.04 -4.62
CA ILE A 238 8.73 -0.19 -4.25
C ILE A 238 9.82 -0.31 -5.31
N THR A 239 10.16 -1.53 -5.74
CA THR A 239 11.12 -1.78 -6.80
C THR A 239 10.72 -1.08 -8.10
N ALA A 240 9.46 -1.27 -8.52
CA ALA A 240 8.97 -0.71 -9.77
C ALA A 240 8.98 0.82 -9.77
N ILE A 241 8.43 1.48 -8.74
CA ILE A 241 8.42 2.95 -8.73
C ILE A 241 9.82 3.55 -8.56
N SER A 242 10.70 2.89 -7.78
CA SER A 242 12.09 3.30 -7.60
C SER A 242 12.84 3.25 -8.92
N ASP A 243 12.73 2.16 -9.68
CA ASP A 243 13.32 2.01 -11.02
C ASP A 243 12.74 3.03 -12.01
N ALA A 244 11.41 3.16 -12.07
CA ALA A 244 10.72 4.04 -13.03
C ALA A 244 11.10 5.52 -12.85
N LEU A 245 11.17 5.97 -11.59
CA LEU A 245 11.51 7.36 -11.26
C LEU A 245 13.02 7.57 -11.09
N GLY A 246 13.81 6.50 -11.00
CA GLY A 246 15.23 6.58 -10.71
C GLY A 246 15.50 7.18 -9.34
N VAL A 247 14.68 6.87 -8.34
CA VAL A 247 14.78 7.42 -6.97
C VAL A 247 15.12 6.28 -6.00
N PRO A 248 16.29 6.29 -5.35
CA PRO A 248 16.64 5.27 -4.38
C PRO A 248 15.84 5.40 -3.09
N VAL A 249 15.35 4.27 -2.57
CA VAL A 249 14.52 4.21 -1.35
C VAL A 249 15.14 3.23 -0.37
N ARG A 250 15.30 3.64 0.90
CA ARG A 250 15.62 2.75 2.01
C ARG A 250 14.36 2.42 2.80
N VAL A 251 14.17 1.15 3.14
CA VAL A 251 13.11 0.70 4.05
C VAL A 251 13.74 0.03 5.25
N GLU A 252 13.55 0.60 6.44
CA GLU A 252 13.89 0.00 7.72
C GLU A 252 12.72 -0.84 8.23
N TYR A 253 12.95 -2.10 8.59
CA TYR A 253 11.90 -3.05 8.98
C TYR A 253 11.78 -3.17 10.50
N LEU A 254 10.62 -2.78 11.03
CA LEU A 254 10.24 -2.98 12.43
C LEU A 254 9.30 -4.17 12.58
N ASP A 255 9.89 -5.36 12.59
CA ASP A 255 9.20 -6.63 12.73
C ASP A 255 9.81 -7.47 13.87
N ARG A 256 9.22 -8.65 14.14
CA ARG A 256 9.68 -9.55 15.20
C ARG A 256 10.83 -10.47 14.78
N SER A 257 11.33 -10.35 13.55
CA SER A 257 12.45 -11.16 13.09
C SER A 257 13.69 -10.91 13.96
N SER A 258 14.36 -11.97 14.36
CA SER A 258 15.73 -11.88 14.89
C SER A 258 16.67 -11.68 13.70
N CYS A 259 17.58 -10.72 13.77
CA CYS A 259 18.67 -10.66 12.81
C CYS A 259 19.66 -11.80 13.15
N ASP A 260 19.92 -12.69 12.19
CA ASP A 260 20.90 -13.78 12.34
C ASP A 260 22.34 -13.25 12.51
N MET A 261 22.57 -11.96 12.21
CA MET A 261 23.84 -11.26 12.42
C MET A 261 24.03 -10.73 13.86
N GLY A 262 23.18 -11.16 14.80
CA GLY A 262 23.26 -10.78 16.20
C GLY A 262 22.42 -9.54 16.58
N PRO A 263 22.42 -9.14 17.86
CA PRO A 263 21.49 -8.16 18.44
C PRO A 263 21.67 -6.70 17.98
N GLN A 264 22.43 -6.42 16.91
CA GLN A 264 22.93 -5.08 16.55
C GLN A 264 22.47 -4.53 15.19
N CYS A 265 21.62 -5.21 14.42
CA CYS A 265 21.17 -4.68 13.14
C CYS A 265 19.65 -4.51 13.08
N ALA A 266 19.20 -3.26 12.94
CA ALA A 266 17.90 -3.00 12.30
C ALA A 266 18.05 -3.42 10.83
N ASN A 267 17.20 -4.34 10.38
CA ASN A 267 17.23 -4.84 9.02
C ASN A 267 16.67 -3.73 8.12
N HIS A 268 17.50 -3.25 7.19
CA HIS A 268 17.03 -2.38 6.11
C HIS A 268 17.20 -3.05 4.76
N HIS A 269 16.40 -2.61 3.80
CA HIS A 269 16.57 -2.93 2.40
C HIS A 269 16.66 -1.65 1.58
N ASP A 270 17.66 -1.59 0.71
CA ASP A 270 17.86 -0.48 -0.21
C ASP A 270 17.38 -0.89 -1.60
N PHE A 271 16.37 -0.17 -2.08
CA PHE A 271 15.85 -0.26 -3.44
C PHE A 271 16.64 0.75 -4.28
N ILE A 272 17.67 0.27 -4.97
CA ILE A 272 18.55 1.10 -5.79
C ILE A 272 18.17 0.95 -7.26
N PRO A 273 17.76 2.03 -7.95
CA PRO A 273 17.37 1.99 -9.33
C PRO A 273 18.47 1.43 -10.22
N SER A 274 18.09 0.63 -11.22
CA SER A 274 19.03 0.01 -12.16
C SER A 274 19.92 1.03 -12.88
N VAL A 275 19.38 2.24 -13.14
CA VAL A 275 20.11 3.36 -13.75
C VAL A 275 21.23 3.94 -12.87
N CYS A 276 21.15 3.73 -11.55
CA CYS A 276 22.15 4.20 -10.58
C CYS A 276 23.29 3.19 -10.37
N GLN A 277 23.23 2.00 -10.98
CA GLN A 277 24.19 0.91 -10.74
C GLN A 277 25.53 0.90 -11.52
N PRO A 278 25.96 1.90 -12.33
CA PRO A 278 27.21 1.76 -13.09
C PRO A 278 28.47 2.40 -12.47
N SER A 279 28.46 3.00 -11.28
CA SER A 279 29.67 3.51 -10.62
C SER A 279 29.96 2.77 -9.31
N ASN A 280 31.23 2.52 -9.00
CA ASN A 280 31.70 1.94 -7.73
C ASN A 280 31.39 2.80 -6.48
N ASP A 281 30.53 3.81 -6.63
CA ASP A 281 30.10 4.67 -5.53
C ASP A 281 28.85 4.06 -4.88
N THR A 282 28.88 3.95 -3.56
CA THR A 282 27.72 3.53 -2.78
C THR A 282 26.63 4.60 -2.89
N VAL A 283 25.55 4.29 -3.61
CA VAL A 283 24.35 5.13 -3.68
C VAL A 283 23.64 5.08 -2.33
N ASN A 284 23.57 6.20 -1.62
CA ASN A 284 22.86 6.28 -0.35
C ASN A 284 21.45 6.86 -0.57
N PRO A 285 20.38 6.11 -0.28
CA PRO A 285 19.01 6.62 -0.41
C PRO A 285 18.76 7.85 0.48
N PHE A 286 18.10 8.86 -0.07
CA PHE A 286 17.65 10.04 0.70
C PHE A 286 16.20 9.91 1.17
N ILE A 287 15.39 9.03 0.56
CA ILE A 287 14.10 8.61 1.10
C ILE A 287 14.35 7.43 2.04
N THR A 288 14.03 7.59 3.32
CA THR A 288 14.02 6.49 4.28
C THR A 288 12.63 6.32 4.86
N LEU A 289 12.09 5.11 4.71
CA LEU A 289 10.78 4.73 5.24
C LEU A 289 10.93 3.70 6.37
N LEU A 290 10.03 3.74 7.34
CA LEU A 290 9.84 2.69 8.33
C LEU A 290 8.70 1.79 7.88
N TYR A 291 8.98 0.50 7.67
CA TYR A 291 7.94 -0.51 7.52
C TYR A 291 7.58 -1.10 8.88
N ARG A 292 6.30 -1.00 9.22
CA ARG A 292 5.62 -1.79 10.25
C ARG A 292 4.68 -2.75 9.53
N PRO A 293 4.31 -3.91 10.07
CA PRO A 293 3.43 -4.85 9.37
C PRO A 293 2.17 -4.15 8.80
N GLY A 294 2.09 -4.06 7.47
CA GLY A 294 1.00 -3.39 6.73
C GLY A 294 1.05 -1.86 6.65
N HIS A 295 2.14 -1.20 7.05
CA HIS A 295 2.17 0.27 7.15
C HIS A 295 3.55 0.90 6.93
N TYR A 296 3.57 2.07 6.31
CA TYR A 296 4.78 2.87 6.05
C TYR A 296 4.71 4.25 6.70
N ASP A 297 5.79 4.62 7.40
CA ASP A 297 6.03 5.98 7.90
C ASP A 297 7.34 6.53 7.33
N ILE A 298 7.59 7.84 7.46
CA ILE A 298 8.84 8.48 7.01
C ILE A 298 9.81 8.56 8.19
N LEU A 299 11.07 8.18 7.98
CA LEU A 299 12.16 8.34 8.94
C LEU A 299 13.13 9.44 8.51
N TYR A 300 13.60 10.22 9.48
CA TYR A 300 14.56 11.28 9.26
C TYR A 300 15.90 10.94 9.93
N PRO A 301 17.01 10.88 9.17
CA PRO A 301 18.33 10.65 9.74
C PRO A 301 18.72 11.79 10.69
N LYS A 302 19.63 11.47 11.64
CA LYS A 302 20.24 12.47 12.52
C LYS A 302 21.24 13.37 11.81
#